data_AF-A0AAJ3TUZ9-F1
#
_entry.id   AF-A0AAJ3TUZ9-F1
#
_cell.length_a   1.000
_cell.length_b   1.000
_cell.length_c   1.000
_cell.angle_alpha   90.00
_cell.angle_beta   90.00
_cell.angle_gamma   90.00
#
_symmetry.space_group_name_H-M   'P 1'
#
loop_
_entity.id
_entity.type
_entity.pdbx_description
1 polymer ?
#
loop_
_entity_poly.entity_id
_entity_poly.type
_entity_poly.pdbx_seq_one_letter_code
_entity_poly.pdbx_strand_id
1 'polypeptide(L)'
;MPRKYPATVRRQIIHRPRSGEVVAAIATETGIAEATLFRWKRQALIDAGIIEGIPSVEADELAAAHRRIARLEAELTLTREACGLFNDQAVVPQNAGARSLTD
;
A
#
# COMPACT_ATOMS: atom_id res chain seq x y z
N MET A 1 5.97 -6.67 13.51
CA MET A 1 6.52 -5.90 12.37
C MET A 1 8.04 -5.90 12.49
N PRO A 2 8.81 -6.42 11.53
CA PRO A 2 10.27 -6.33 11.60
C PRO A 2 10.69 -4.85 11.64
N ARG A 3 11.60 -4.51 12.54
CA ARG A 3 12.09 -3.14 12.74
C ARG A 3 12.82 -2.69 11.48
N LYS A 4 12.22 -1.76 10.73
CA LYS A 4 12.84 -1.15 9.54
C LYS A 4 13.55 0.13 9.93
N TYR A 5 14.70 0.39 9.32
CA TYR A 5 15.35 1.70 9.43
C TYR A 5 14.47 2.79 8.80
N PRO A 6 14.39 3.99 9.40
CA PRO A 6 13.73 5.12 8.78
C PRO A 6 14.29 5.43 7.39
N ALA A 7 13.43 5.87 6.47
CA ALA A 7 13.84 6.20 5.10
C ALA A 7 14.84 7.37 5.06
N THR A 8 14.80 8.26 6.04
CA THR A 8 15.75 9.38 6.21
C THR A 8 17.15 8.89 6.53
N VAL A 9 17.28 7.96 7.50
CA VAL A 9 18.54 7.32 7.87
C VAL A 9 19.14 6.59 6.67
N ARG A 10 18.33 5.78 5.97
CA ARG A 10 18.79 5.08 4.77
C ARG A 10 19.34 6.04 3.71
N ARG A 11 18.65 7.15 3.43
CA ARG A 11 19.09 8.15 2.45
C ARG A 11 20.42 8.78 2.83
N GLN A 12 20.54 9.27 4.06
CA GLN A 12 21.78 9.88 4.57
C GLN A 12 22.98 8.93 4.45
N ILE A 13 22.79 7.66 4.80
CA ILE A 13 23.85 6.67 4.76
C ILE A 13 24.23 6.30 3.33
N ILE A 14 23.28 6.18 2.39
CA ILE A 14 23.54 5.82 0.99
C ILE A 14 24.41 6.86 0.26
N HIS A 15 24.37 8.14 0.66
CA HIS A 15 25.22 9.16 0.04
C HIS A 15 26.71 8.90 0.29
N ARG A 16 27.07 8.36 1.45
CA ARG A 16 28.47 8.14 1.86
C ARG A 16 29.24 7.16 0.97
N PRO A 17 28.73 5.94 0.67
CA PRO A 17 29.38 5.04 -0.28
C PRO A 17 29.48 5.57 -1.71
N ARG A 18 28.61 6.52 -2.11
CA ARG A 18 28.70 7.16 -3.43
C ARG A 18 29.81 8.20 -3.48
N SER A 19 30.11 8.83 -2.34
CA SER A 19 31.25 9.74 -2.17
C SER A 19 32.60 9.03 -2.00
N GLY A 20 32.63 7.69 -2.09
CA GLY A 20 33.87 6.90 -2.06
C GLY A 20 34.20 6.29 -0.69
N GLU A 21 33.34 6.45 0.31
CA GLU A 21 33.58 5.88 1.63
C GLU A 21 33.37 4.35 1.66
N VAL A 22 34.24 3.66 2.40
CA VAL A 22 34.23 2.20 2.50
C VAL A 22 33.08 1.72 3.38
N VAL A 23 32.33 0.73 2.90
CA VAL A 23 31.15 0.17 3.59
C VAL A 23 31.49 -0.33 5.00
N ALA A 24 32.67 -0.93 5.20
CA ALA A 24 33.13 -1.41 6.51
C ALA A 24 33.29 -0.28 7.55
N ALA A 25 33.79 0.88 7.15
CA ALA A 25 33.92 2.04 8.03
C ALA A 25 32.54 2.55 8.48
N ILE A 26 31.61 2.65 7.53
CA ILE A 26 30.22 3.05 7.80
C ILE A 26 29.51 2.05 8.71
N ALA A 27 29.72 0.74 8.51
CA ALA A 27 29.16 -0.30 9.36
C ALA A 27 29.66 -0.17 10.81
N THR A 28 30.97 0.09 10.98
CA THR A 28 31.59 0.27 12.29
C THR A 28 31.04 1.50 13.02
N GLU A 29 30.87 2.62 12.32
CA GLU A 29 30.34 3.85 12.91
C GLU A 29 28.85 3.77 13.24
N THR A 30 28.05 3.21 12.33
CA THR A 30 26.58 3.22 12.45
C THR A 30 26.02 2.00 13.20
N GLY A 31 26.83 0.96 13.39
CA GLY A 31 26.39 -0.34 13.91
C GLY A 31 25.49 -1.12 12.96
N ILE A 32 25.32 -0.66 11.71
CA ILE A 32 24.51 -1.34 10.70
C ILE A 32 25.35 -2.42 10.04
N ALA A 33 24.80 -3.64 9.98
CA ALA A 33 25.45 -4.75 9.31
C ALA A 33 25.79 -4.43 7.84
N GLU A 34 27.00 -4.75 7.40
CA GLU A 34 27.51 -4.47 6.05
C GLU A 34 26.59 -5.00 4.94
N ALA A 35 26.03 -6.20 5.12
CA ALA A 35 25.09 -6.79 4.16
C ALA A 35 23.86 -5.86 3.91
N THR A 36 23.40 -5.14 4.94
CA THR A 36 22.31 -4.16 4.79
C THR A 36 22.77 -2.96 3.98
N LEU A 37 23.98 -2.45 4.24
CA LEU A 37 24.56 -1.33 3.51
C LEU A 37 24.80 -1.67 2.03
N PHE A 38 25.30 -2.87 1.73
CA PHE A 38 25.46 -3.34 0.35
C PHE A 38 24.12 -3.44 -0.40
N ARG A 39 23.08 -3.97 0.25
CA ARG A 39 21.73 -4.01 -0.33
C ARG A 39 21.21 -2.61 -0.63
N TRP A 40 21.40 -1.66 0.29
CA TRP A 40 21.00 -0.28 0.10
C TRP A 40 21.77 0.42 -1.02
N LYS A 41 23.09 0.19 -1.11
CA LYS A 41 23.92 0.67 -2.21
C LYS A 41 23.41 0.13 -3.55
N ARG A 42 23.13 -1.18 -3.63
CA ARG A 42 22.58 -1.80 -4.85
C ARG A 42 21.24 -1.18 -5.25
N GLN A 43 20.31 -1.04 -4.31
CA GLN A 43 19.01 -0.41 -4.60
C GLN A 43 19.18 1.05 -5.08
N ALA A 44 20.11 1.81 -4.49
CA ALA A 44 20.37 3.17 -4.94
C ALA A 44 20.95 3.25 -6.36
N LEU A 45 21.68 2.23 -6.81
CA LEU A 45 22.15 2.12 -8.19
C LEU A 45 21.00 1.78 -9.15
N ILE A 46 20.07 0.92 -8.73
CA ILE A 46 18.84 0.62 -9.47
C ILE A 46 17.98 1.88 -9.60
N ASP A 47 17.74 2.57 -8.48
CA ASP A 47 16.94 3.80 -8.43
C ASP A 47 17.58 4.94 -9.25
N ALA A 48 18.90 4.89 -9.48
CA ALA A 48 19.63 5.82 -10.33
C ALA A 48 19.72 5.39 -11.82
N GLY A 49 19.14 4.22 -12.17
CA GLY A 49 19.19 3.68 -13.53
C GLY A 49 20.58 3.19 -13.98
N ILE A 50 21.52 3.02 -13.05
CA ILE A 50 22.90 2.59 -13.36
C ILE A 50 22.95 1.07 -13.60
N ILE A 51 22.13 0.32 -12.87
CA ILE A 51 22.00 -1.13 -13.02
C ILE A 51 20.52 -1.49 -13.16
N GLU A 52 20.25 -2.59 -13.86
CA GLU A 52 18.89 -3.10 -14.05
C GLU A 52 18.28 -3.61 -12.75
N GLY A 53 16.99 -3.36 -12.56
CA GLY A 53 16.19 -3.80 -11.42
C GLY A 53 14.91 -2.99 -11.24
N ILE A 54 14.11 -3.38 -10.25
CA ILE A 54 12.86 -2.67 -9.91
C ILE A 54 13.19 -1.45 -9.04
N PRO A 55 12.90 -0.21 -9.50
CA PRO A 55 13.13 0.99 -8.71
C PRO A 55 12.16 1.06 -7.52
N SER A 56 12.62 1.71 -6.45
CA SER A 56 11.85 1.84 -5.21
C SER A 56 10.50 2.55 -5.42
N VAL A 57 10.43 3.48 -6.37
CA VAL A 57 9.20 4.24 -6.70
C VAL A 57 8.12 3.34 -7.27
N GLU A 58 8.46 2.46 -8.21
CA GLU A 58 7.51 1.51 -8.80
C GLU A 58 6.96 0.54 -7.76
N ALA A 59 7.81 0.09 -6.82
CA ALA A 59 7.37 -0.77 -5.73
C ALA A 59 6.40 -0.04 -4.77
N ASP A 60 6.62 1.25 -4.50
CA ASP A 60 5.75 2.07 -3.66
C ASP A 60 4.39 2.34 -4.34
N GLU A 61 4.38 2.62 -5.65
CA GLU A 61 3.17 2.79 -6.45
C GLU A 61 2.34 1.51 -6.50
N LEU A 62 2.98 0.36 -6.74
CA LEU A 62 2.31 -0.94 -6.74
C LEU A 62 1.66 -1.23 -5.38
N ALA A 63 2.37 -0.96 -4.28
CA ALA A 63 1.83 -1.12 -2.95
C ALA A 63 0.64 -0.16 -2.68
N ALA A 64 0.70 1.07 -3.19
CA ALA A 64 -0.41 2.02 -3.09
C ALA A 64 -1.62 1.58 -3.90
N ALA A 65 -1.40 1.06 -5.12
CA ALA A 65 -2.45 0.51 -5.97
C ALA A 65 -3.16 -0.68 -5.30
N HIS A 66 -2.41 -1.65 -4.76
CA HIS A 66 -2.99 -2.77 -4.01
C HIS A 66 -3.83 -2.32 -2.81
N ARG A 67 -3.36 -1.31 -2.05
CA ARG A 67 -4.15 -0.74 -0.95
C ARG A 67 -5.44 -0.07 -1.44
N ARG A 68 -5.39 0.60 -2.60
CA ARG A 68 -6.59 1.23 -3.18
C ARG A 68 -7.58 0.19 -3.66
N ILE A 69 -7.11 -0.87 -4.33
CA ILE A 69 -7.94 -1.99 -4.80
C ILE A 69 -8.64 -2.65 -3.62
N ALA A 70 -7.91 -3.05 -2.58
CA ALA A 70 -8.50 -3.68 -1.40
C ALA A 70 -9.56 -2.80 -0.72
N ARG A 71 -9.34 -1.47 -0.67
CA ARG A 71 -10.33 -0.53 -0.15
C ARG A 71 -11.59 -0.50 -1.02
N LEU A 72 -11.42 -0.39 -2.34
CA LEU A 72 -12.53 -0.35 -3.28
C LEU A 72 -13.34 -1.65 -3.25
N GLU A 73 -12.69 -2.79 -3.14
CA GLU A 73 -13.35 -4.10 -2.99
C GLU A 73 -14.18 -4.18 -1.71
N ALA A 74 -13.69 -3.62 -0.60
CA ALA A 74 -14.44 -3.52 0.64
C ALA A 74 -15.66 -2.59 0.53
N GLU A 75 -15.48 -1.40 -0.05
CA GLU A 75 -16.59 -0.45 -0.31
C GLU A 75 -17.67 -1.08 -1.22
N LEU A 76 -17.23 -1.84 -2.23
CA LEU A 76 -18.12 -2.48 -3.18
C LEU A 76 -18.89 -3.64 -2.53
N THR A 77 -18.24 -4.42 -1.67
CA THR A 77 -18.90 -5.47 -0.88
C THR A 77 -19.99 -4.88 0.00
N LEU A 78 -19.68 -3.83 0.77
CA LEU A 78 -20.66 -3.13 1.62
C LEU A 78 -21.84 -2.57 0.81
N THR A 79 -21.55 -2.01 -0.37
CA THR A 79 -22.60 -1.47 -1.26
C THR A 79 -23.52 -2.59 -1.75
N ARG A 80 -22.96 -3.73 -2.17
CA ARG A 80 -23.74 -4.89 -2.60
C ARG A 80 -24.61 -5.45 -1.49
N GLU A 81 -24.08 -5.55 -0.27
CA GLU A 81 -24.83 -5.98 0.91
C GLU A 81 -26.00 -5.04 1.21
N ALA A 82 -25.77 -3.72 1.17
CA ALA A 82 -26.83 -2.73 1.37
C ALA A 82 -27.92 -2.80 0.28
N CYS A 83 -27.53 -2.96 -0.98
CA CYS A 83 -28.49 -3.16 -2.08
C CYS A 83 -29.27 -4.47 -1.92
N GLY A 84 -28.63 -5.55 -1.47
CA GLY A 84 -29.30 -6.82 -1.18
C GLY A 84 -30.37 -6.66 -0.11
N LEU A 85 -30.03 -6.03 1.02
CA LEU A 85 -30.99 -5.73 2.10
C LEU A 85 -32.15 -4.86 1.62
N PHE A 86 -31.88 -3.86 0.76
CA PHE A 86 -32.94 -3.02 0.19
C PHE A 86 -33.87 -3.79 -0.75
N ASN A 87 -33.32 -4.67 -1.59
CA ASN A 87 -34.10 -5.47 -2.53
C ASN A 87 -34.93 -6.57 -1.84
N ASP A 88 -34.43 -7.13 -0.72
CA ASP A 88 -35.17 -8.11 0.09
C ASP A 88 -36.31 -7.46 0.89
N GLN A 89 -36.33 -6.13 1.06
CA GLN A 89 -37.48 -5.39 1.58
C GLN A 89 -38.53 -5.17 0.48
N ALA A 90 -39.18 -6.25 0.07
CA ALA A 90 -40.34 -6.18 -0.81
C ALA A 90 -41.49 -5.38 -0.15
N VAL A 91 -41.97 -4.40 -0.91
CA VAL A 91 -43.07 -3.46 -0.65
C VAL A 91 -44.32 -4.13 -0.05
N VAL A 92 -44.76 -3.66 1.13
CA VAL A 92 -46.10 -3.95 1.64
C VAL A 92 -47.11 -3.26 0.72
N PRO A 93 -48.03 -3.97 0.03
CA PRO A 93 -49.02 -3.32 -0.82
C PRO A 93 -49.97 -2.49 0.05
N GLN A 94 -50.02 -1.17 -0.17
CA GLN A 94 -50.76 -0.23 0.67
C GLN A 94 -52.29 -0.21 0.41
N ASN A 95 -52.83 -1.12 -0.41
CA ASN A 95 -54.23 -1.06 -0.84
C ASN A 95 -54.97 -2.38 -0.58
N ALA A 96 -55.32 -2.64 0.68
CA ALA A 96 -56.36 -3.58 1.07
C ALA A 96 -57.40 -2.83 1.91
N GLY A 97 -58.31 -2.10 1.26
CA GLY A 97 -59.35 -1.39 2.02
C GLY A 97 -60.14 -0.30 1.30
N ALA A 98 -60.45 -0.43 0.01
CA ALA A 98 -61.54 0.37 -0.58
C ALA A 98 -62.84 -0.44 -0.42
N ARG A 99 -63.58 -0.14 0.65
CA ARG A 99 -65.00 -0.50 0.79
C ARG A 99 -65.76 -0.01 -0.43
N SER A 100 -66.25 -0.91 -1.28
CA SER A 100 -67.39 -0.64 -2.15
C SER A 100 -68.65 -1.17 -1.46
N LEU A 101 -69.19 -0.35 -0.56
CA LEU A 101 -70.62 -0.28 -0.29
C LEU A 101 -71.25 0.41 -1.50
N THR A 102 -72.17 -0.25 -2.21
CA THR A 102 -73.36 0.37 -2.84
C THR A 102 -74.28 -0.72 -3.39
N ASP A 103 -75.52 -0.68 -2.90
CA ASP A 103 -76.81 -1.23 -3.38
C ASP A 103 -76.86 -2.41 -4.36
#